data_AF-A0A379MPM9-F1
#
_entry.id   AF-A0A379MPM9-F1
#
_cell.length_a   1.000
_cell.length_b   1.000
_cell.length_c   1.000
_cell.angle_alpha   90.00
_cell.angle_beta   90.00
_cell.angle_gamma   90.00
#
_symmetry.space_group_name_H-M   'P 1'
#
loop_
_entity.id
_entity.type
_entity.pdbx_description
1 polymer ?
#
loop_
_entity_poly.entity_id
_entity_poly.type
_entity_poly.pdbx_seq_one_letter_code
_entity_poly.pdbx_strand_id
1 'polypeptide(L)'
;MKIKVFLLSLTACLLLASCEKDKKGLDPDAKISVTGVRSLTKADTGDIPVGGIDGTGITDSLEFITKYAWDYRSTTSDGLTPQGGYGVDEETYYLLRDLENYKLKFWGGGVVSNGFLGTYVTDRIDFVVTVAKWPDGTAVMPLGFSMSDYDKVKIDTVAYIPNSVVLEARAKITAAFNDGDFDTCYKLFDEAYVFLPTTGAKWRALKQTGIE
;
A
#
# COMPACT_ATOMS: atom_id res chain seq x y z
N MET A 1 44.97 -32.78 -60.76
CA MET A 1 43.98 -32.29 -61.75
C MET A 1 42.61 -32.80 -61.35
N LYS A 2 41.62 -31.89 -61.36
CA LYS A 2 40.19 -31.99 -60.96
C LYS A 2 39.87 -31.75 -59.48
N ILE A 3 38.81 -30.94 -59.33
CA ILE A 3 38.49 -29.91 -58.33
C ILE A 3 36.99 -30.06 -57.99
N LYS A 4 36.60 -29.56 -56.80
CA LYS A 4 35.24 -29.33 -56.22
C LYS A 4 34.59 -30.59 -55.63
N VAL A 5 34.06 -30.56 -54.39
CA VAL A 5 32.92 -29.77 -53.87
C VAL A 5 33.14 -29.50 -52.35
N PHE A 6 33.24 -28.26 -51.86
CA PHE A 6 32.21 -27.36 -51.26
C PHE A 6 31.53 -27.84 -49.95
N LEU A 7 31.28 -26.86 -49.06
CA LEU A 7 30.60 -26.85 -47.74
C LEU A 7 31.48 -27.10 -46.49
N LEU A 8 31.32 -26.41 -45.37
CA LEU A 8 30.68 -25.14 -44.99
C LEU A 8 31.19 -24.85 -43.55
N SER A 9 31.44 -23.58 -43.24
CA SER A 9 31.89 -23.08 -41.94
C SER A 9 30.94 -23.46 -40.79
N LEU A 10 31.47 -23.98 -39.67
CA LEU A 10 30.73 -24.08 -38.41
C LEU A 10 31.43 -23.23 -37.33
N THR A 11 31.27 -21.91 -37.44
CA THR A 11 31.50 -20.99 -36.33
C THR A 11 30.42 -21.26 -35.29
N ALA A 12 30.78 -21.84 -34.16
CA ALA A 12 29.90 -21.96 -33.01
C ALA A 12 29.68 -20.55 -32.42
N CYS A 13 28.66 -19.85 -32.91
CA CYS A 13 28.07 -18.73 -32.17
C CYS A 13 27.48 -19.32 -30.89
N LEU A 14 28.09 -19.01 -29.74
CA LEU A 14 27.41 -19.07 -28.46
C LEU A 14 26.21 -18.13 -28.55
N LEU A 15 25.04 -18.70 -28.82
CA LEU A 15 23.77 -18.07 -28.50
C LEU A 15 23.73 -17.99 -26.98
N LEU A 16 24.15 -16.85 -26.43
CA LEU A 16 23.58 -16.37 -25.18
C LEU A 16 22.08 -16.27 -25.46
N ALA A 17 21.34 -17.30 -25.06
CA ALA A 17 19.92 -17.17 -24.84
C ALA A 17 19.77 -16.16 -23.70
N SER A 18 19.84 -14.88 -24.04
CA SER A 18 19.16 -13.84 -23.29
C SER A 18 17.70 -14.24 -23.38
N CYS A 19 17.21 -14.98 -22.38
CA CYS A 19 15.81 -14.92 -22.05
C CYS A 19 15.55 -13.47 -21.67
N GLU A 20 15.24 -12.64 -22.66
CA GLU A 20 14.38 -11.49 -22.49
C GLU A 20 13.06 -12.07 -21.98
N LYS A 21 13.00 -12.31 -20.67
CA LYS A 21 11.72 -12.36 -19.99
C LYS A 21 11.21 -10.94 -20.17
N ASP A 22 10.24 -10.77 -21.06
CA ASP A 22 9.26 -9.69 -21.00
C ASP A 22 8.59 -9.76 -19.63
N LYS A 23 9.32 -9.40 -18.57
CA LYS A 23 8.78 -9.24 -17.23
C LYS A 23 8.05 -7.92 -17.30
N LYS A 24 6.78 -7.98 -17.68
CA LYS A 24 5.83 -6.94 -17.29
C LYS A 24 5.44 -7.26 -15.84
N GLY A 25 5.33 -6.25 -14.99
CA GLY A 25 4.78 -6.40 -13.63
C GLY A 25 3.37 -7.00 -13.67
N LEU A 26 2.73 -7.12 -12.51
CA LEU A 26 1.28 -7.35 -12.50
C LEU A 26 0.61 -6.28 -13.37
N ASP A 27 -0.54 -6.65 -13.93
CA ASP A 27 -1.47 -5.69 -14.51
C ASP A 27 -1.59 -4.48 -13.54
N PRO A 28 -1.41 -3.23 -14.00
CA PRO A 28 -1.58 -2.05 -13.15
C PRO A 28 -2.91 -2.03 -12.38
N ASP A 29 -3.95 -2.68 -12.91
CA ASP A 29 -5.28 -2.81 -12.31
C ASP A 29 -5.41 -4.02 -11.36
N ALA A 30 -4.40 -4.89 -11.29
CA ALA A 30 -4.33 -5.97 -10.29
C ALA A 30 -4.26 -5.38 -8.88
N LYS A 31 -4.83 -6.07 -7.90
CA LYS A 31 -4.95 -5.58 -6.52
C LYS A 31 -4.19 -6.46 -5.55
N ILE A 32 -3.47 -5.81 -4.65
CA ILE A 32 -2.73 -6.46 -3.57
C ILE A 32 -3.52 -6.22 -2.30
N SER A 33 -3.85 -7.30 -1.61
CA SER A 33 -4.47 -7.18 -0.30
C SER A 33 -3.43 -6.68 0.68
N VAL A 34 -3.87 -5.92 1.67
CA VAL A 34 -3.01 -5.32 2.69
C VAL A 34 -3.71 -5.54 4.02
N THR A 35 -3.07 -6.32 4.89
CA THR A 35 -3.70 -6.84 6.10
C THR A 35 -3.70 -5.78 7.20
N GLY A 36 -4.79 -5.63 7.96
CA GLY A 36 -4.76 -4.89 9.23
C GLY A 36 -4.33 -5.81 10.37
N VAL A 37 -3.54 -5.32 11.36
CA VAL A 37 -3.20 -6.18 12.51
C VAL A 37 -4.37 -6.30 13.48
N ARG A 38 -4.72 -7.54 13.81
CA ARG A 38 -5.87 -7.92 14.65
C ARG A 38 -5.72 -7.54 16.12
N SER A 39 -4.49 -7.39 16.59
CA SER A 39 -4.07 -6.88 17.89
C SER A 39 -2.54 -6.85 17.84
N LEU A 40 -1.92 -5.68 18.02
CA LEU A 40 -0.47 -5.65 18.09
C LEU A 40 -0.06 -5.92 19.52
N THR A 41 0.82 -6.89 19.70
CA THR A 41 1.62 -6.99 20.91
C THR A 41 2.81 -6.03 20.80
N LYS A 42 3.44 -5.70 21.94
CA LYS A 42 4.70 -4.94 21.96
C LYS A 42 5.80 -5.62 21.12
N ALA A 43 5.69 -6.93 20.87
CA ALA A 43 6.60 -7.66 20.00
C ALA A 43 6.37 -7.38 18.51
N ASP A 44 5.15 -7.01 18.11
CA ASP A 44 4.78 -6.75 16.70
C ASP A 44 5.09 -5.31 16.25
N THR A 45 5.44 -4.42 17.18
CA THR A 45 5.62 -2.97 16.93
C THR A 45 6.93 -2.39 17.44
N GLY A 46 7.75 -3.17 18.13
CA GLY A 46 8.93 -2.64 18.81
C GLY A 46 8.53 -1.55 19.81
N ASP A 47 9.18 -0.38 19.73
CA ASP A 47 8.89 0.77 20.60
C ASP A 47 7.74 1.66 20.07
N ILE A 48 7.07 1.30 18.97
CA ILE A 48 5.95 2.07 18.44
C ILE A 48 4.74 1.88 19.38
N PRO A 49 4.18 2.95 19.98
CA PRO A 49 3.07 2.82 20.92
C PRO A 49 1.83 2.28 20.22
N VAL A 50 1.46 1.04 20.52
CA VAL A 50 0.16 0.51 20.15
C VAL A 50 -0.77 0.61 21.32
N GLY A 51 -1.91 1.26 21.09
CA GLY A 51 -2.89 1.51 22.12
C GLY A 51 -2.49 2.73 22.94
N GLY A 52 -3.51 3.41 23.46
CA GLY A 52 -3.37 4.69 24.15
C GLY A 52 -2.23 4.68 25.17
N ILE A 53 -1.54 5.82 25.26
CA ILE A 53 -0.52 6.15 26.28
C ILE A 53 -1.04 5.93 27.73
N ASP A 54 -2.33 5.66 27.90
CA ASP A 54 -3.03 5.51 29.17
C ASP A 54 -3.97 4.28 29.25
N GLY A 55 -3.95 3.36 28.27
CA GLY A 55 -4.88 2.22 28.27
C GLY A 55 -6.35 2.61 28.11
N THR A 56 -6.65 3.85 27.71
CA THR A 56 -8.00 4.31 27.39
C THR A 56 -8.11 4.73 25.93
N GLY A 57 -9.30 4.54 25.38
CA GLY A 57 -9.70 5.24 24.16
C GLY A 57 -9.58 4.40 22.91
N ILE A 58 -10.71 3.76 22.61
CA ILE A 58 -11.25 3.37 21.30
C ILE A 58 -10.20 3.42 20.18
N THR A 59 -9.81 2.25 19.71
CA THR A 59 -9.14 2.06 18.43
C THR A 59 -10.12 1.26 17.60
N ASP A 60 -10.76 1.89 16.62
CA ASP A 60 -11.81 1.27 15.81
C ASP A 60 -11.41 -0.16 15.38
N SER A 61 -12.34 -1.12 15.46
CA SER A 61 -12.04 -2.53 15.14
C SER A 61 -11.61 -2.67 13.68
N LEU A 62 -10.86 -3.72 13.33
CA LEU A 62 -10.55 -3.98 11.91
C LEU A 62 -11.82 -4.13 11.07
N GLU A 63 -12.88 -4.68 11.64
CA GLU A 63 -14.20 -4.74 11.00
C GLU A 63 -14.72 -3.33 10.71
N PHE A 64 -14.70 -2.43 11.70
CA PHE A 64 -15.10 -1.04 11.51
C PHE A 64 -14.24 -0.36 10.46
N ILE A 65 -12.91 -0.45 10.56
CA ILE A 65 -11.98 0.20 9.63
C ILE A 65 -12.24 -0.34 8.23
N THR A 66 -12.32 -1.64 8.03
CA THR A 66 -12.55 -2.24 6.71
C THR A 66 -13.90 -1.81 6.14
N LYS A 67 -14.94 -1.75 6.97
CA LYS A 67 -16.29 -1.38 6.55
C LYS A 67 -16.44 0.11 6.23
N TYR A 68 -15.85 0.99 7.04
CA TYR A 68 -16.09 2.44 6.97
C TYR A 68 -14.93 3.24 6.38
N ALA A 69 -13.78 2.61 6.08
CA ALA A 69 -12.63 3.28 5.46
C ALA A 69 -13.07 3.99 4.17
N TRP A 70 -13.08 5.30 4.21
CA TRP A 70 -13.41 6.11 3.05
C TRP A 70 -12.27 6.11 2.04
N ASP A 71 -11.05 6.15 2.57
CA ASP A 71 -9.91 6.57 1.80
C ASP A 71 -8.60 6.18 2.50
N TYR A 72 -7.58 5.87 1.71
CA TYR A 72 -6.19 5.87 2.15
C TYR A 72 -5.46 7.08 1.56
N ARG A 73 -4.85 7.85 2.46
CA ARG A 73 -4.11 9.06 2.11
C ARG A 73 -2.65 8.86 2.40
N SER A 74 -1.82 9.55 1.63
CA SER A 74 -0.38 9.63 1.84
C SER A 74 0.09 11.00 1.38
N THR A 75 1.26 11.41 1.86
CA THR A 75 1.94 12.61 1.37
C THR A 75 3.18 12.20 0.60
N THR A 76 3.64 13.08 -0.28
CA THR A 76 4.99 12.98 -0.81
C THR A 76 6.02 13.14 0.30
N SER A 77 7.20 12.55 0.12
CA SER A 77 8.31 12.60 1.08
C SER A 77 8.85 14.01 1.34
N ASP A 78 8.60 14.96 0.43
CA ASP A 78 8.87 16.39 0.61
C ASP A 78 7.80 17.10 1.47
N GLY A 79 6.70 16.42 1.82
CA GLY A 79 5.57 16.95 2.58
C GLY A 79 4.71 17.96 1.81
N LEU A 80 5.00 18.22 0.53
CA LEU A 80 4.40 19.32 -0.23
C LEU A 80 3.10 18.95 -0.93
N THR A 81 2.87 17.66 -1.19
CA THR A 81 1.71 17.20 -1.96
C THR A 81 0.94 16.12 -1.20
N PRO A 82 -0.13 16.48 -0.46
CA PRO A 82 -1.15 15.53 -0.06
C PRO A 82 -1.77 14.96 -1.34
N GLN A 83 -1.62 13.67 -1.61
CA GLN A 83 -2.39 13.09 -2.70
C GLN A 83 -3.78 12.75 -2.18
N GLY A 84 -4.76 13.31 -2.91
CA GLY A 84 -6.16 12.99 -2.77
C GLY A 84 -6.36 11.49 -2.90
N GLY A 85 -7.23 11.03 -2.03
CA GLY A 85 -7.51 9.64 -1.82
C GLY A 85 -7.57 8.75 -3.03
N TYR A 86 -6.96 7.58 -2.90
CA TYR A 86 -7.42 6.44 -3.66
C TYR A 86 -8.68 5.93 -2.96
N GLY A 87 -9.72 6.76 -3.10
CA GLY A 87 -10.97 6.63 -2.37
C GLY A 87 -11.60 5.29 -2.65
N VAL A 88 -12.24 4.76 -1.62
CA VAL A 88 -13.07 3.59 -1.75
C VAL A 88 -14.50 4.08 -1.94
N ASP A 89 -14.73 4.61 -3.14
CA ASP A 89 -16.04 5.07 -3.61
C ASP A 89 -17.02 3.91 -3.82
N GLU A 90 -18.24 4.22 -4.21
CA GLU A 90 -19.29 3.21 -4.41
C GLU A 90 -18.87 2.13 -5.43
N GLU A 91 -18.15 2.53 -6.49
CA GLU A 91 -17.69 1.63 -7.55
C GLU A 91 -16.57 0.69 -7.07
N THR A 92 -15.70 1.20 -6.19
CA THR A 92 -14.54 0.47 -5.70
C THR A 92 -14.72 -0.18 -4.33
N TYR A 93 -15.89 -0.03 -3.70
CA TYR A 93 -16.15 -0.50 -2.34
C TYR A 93 -15.83 -1.97 -2.10
N TYR A 94 -16.48 -2.87 -2.84
CA TYR A 94 -16.23 -4.31 -2.71
C TYR A 94 -14.91 -4.73 -3.36
N LEU A 95 -14.41 -3.90 -4.27
CA LEU A 95 -13.19 -4.13 -5.03
C LEU A 95 -11.93 -3.91 -4.20
N LEU A 96 -11.93 -2.94 -3.28
CA LEU A 96 -10.77 -2.57 -2.47
C LEU A 96 -10.85 -3.07 -1.02
N ARG A 97 -11.70 -4.07 -0.78
CA ARG A 97 -11.91 -4.65 0.54
C ARG A 97 -11.97 -6.16 0.49
N ASP A 98 -11.56 -6.75 1.60
CA ASP A 98 -11.90 -8.10 2.00
C ASP A 98 -12.61 -7.98 3.34
N LEU A 99 -13.94 -7.97 3.30
CA LEU A 99 -14.78 -7.79 4.49
C LEU A 99 -14.77 -9.03 5.40
N GLU A 100 -14.45 -10.20 4.85
CA GLU A 100 -14.40 -11.46 5.59
C GLU A 100 -13.11 -11.55 6.41
N ASN A 101 -11.98 -11.15 5.80
CA ASN A 101 -10.67 -11.19 6.44
C ASN A 101 -10.23 -9.84 7.01
N TYR A 102 -11.09 -8.82 6.95
CA TYR A 102 -10.85 -7.45 7.43
C TYR A 102 -9.58 -6.81 6.85
N LYS A 103 -9.44 -6.88 5.51
CA LYS A 103 -8.31 -6.29 4.78
C LYS A 103 -8.76 -5.17 3.86
N LEU A 104 -7.91 -4.15 3.74
CA LEU A 104 -8.01 -3.16 2.68
C LEU A 104 -7.12 -3.62 1.52
N LYS A 105 -7.42 -3.24 0.28
CA LYS A 105 -6.62 -3.60 -0.89
C LYS A 105 -6.08 -2.34 -1.54
N PHE A 106 -4.86 -2.43 -2.05
CA PHE A 106 -4.17 -1.39 -2.80
C PHE A 106 -4.03 -1.80 -4.25
N TRP A 107 -3.89 -0.82 -5.13
CA TRP A 107 -3.60 -1.07 -6.54
C TRP A 107 -2.14 -1.53 -6.69
N GLY A 108 -1.93 -2.63 -7.40
CA GLY A 108 -0.61 -3.18 -7.68
C GLY A 108 0.26 -2.22 -8.47
N GLY A 109 -0.35 -1.40 -9.34
CA GLY A 109 0.32 -0.31 -10.04
C GLY A 109 1.02 0.70 -9.12
N GLY A 110 0.56 0.85 -7.87
CA GLY A 110 1.25 1.70 -6.90
C GLY A 110 2.53 1.08 -6.33
N VAL A 111 2.75 -0.23 -6.50
CA VAL A 111 3.99 -0.93 -6.12
C VAL A 111 4.93 -1.06 -7.32
N VAL A 112 4.41 -1.60 -8.44
CA VAL A 112 5.11 -1.69 -9.72
C VAL A 112 4.08 -1.47 -10.83
N SER A 113 4.34 -0.52 -11.73
CA SER A 113 3.48 -0.19 -12.87
C SER A 113 4.27 -0.13 -14.15
N ASN A 114 3.86 -0.89 -15.18
CA ASN A 114 4.46 -0.86 -16.51
C ASN A 114 5.99 -1.02 -16.52
N GLY A 115 6.54 -1.83 -15.61
CA GLY A 115 7.98 -2.04 -15.49
C GLY A 115 8.75 -0.93 -14.77
N PHE A 116 8.05 -0.04 -14.06
CA PHE A 116 8.63 0.99 -13.18
C PHE A 116 8.17 0.78 -11.74
N LEU A 117 8.98 1.20 -10.77
CA LEU A 117 8.53 1.28 -9.37
C LEU A 117 7.37 2.27 -9.25
N GLY A 118 6.30 1.84 -8.59
CA GLY A 118 5.11 2.64 -8.36
C GLY A 118 5.28 3.66 -7.24
N THR A 119 4.33 4.59 -7.15
CA THR A 119 4.38 5.74 -6.25
C THR A 119 4.42 5.34 -4.78
N TYR A 120 3.73 4.27 -4.36
CA TYR A 120 3.75 3.83 -2.96
C TYR A 120 5.16 3.52 -2.47
N VAL A 121 6.03 3.10 -3.40
CA VAL A 121 7.42 2.75 -3.12
C VAL A 121 8.34 3.95 -3.36
N THR A 122 8.12 4.78 -4.38
CA THR A 122 9.11 5.80 -4.75
C THR A 122 9.03 7.10 -3.95
N ASP A 123 7.82 7.61 -3.67
CA ASP A 123 7.66 8.98 -3.18
C ASP A 123 6.71 9.14 -1.98
N ARG A 124 5.92 8.11 -1.61
CA ARG A 124 4.88 8.24 -0.58
C ARG A 124 5.34 7.89 0.83
N ILE A 125 4.88 8.69 1.80
CA ILE A 125 4.99 8.46 3.25
C ILE A 125 3.65 8.86 3.91
N ASP A 126 3.57 8.79 5.23
CA ASP A 126 2.40 9.22 6.01
C ASP A 126 1.11 8.52 5.59
N PHE A 127 1.18 7.20 5.37
CA PHE A 127 0.03 6.42 4.97
C PHE A 127 -1.00 6.35 6.09
N VAL A 128 -2.20 6.86 5.84
CA VAL A 128 -3.32 6.88 6.79
C VAL A 128 -4.60 6.37 6.15
N VAL A 129 -5.40 5.62 6.91
CA VAL A 129 -6.79 5.31 6.56
C VAL A 129 -7.69 6.34 7.22
N THR A 130 -8.65 6.84 6.47
CA THR A 130 -9.62 7.81 6.97
C THR A 130 -11.05 7.29 6.88
N VAL A 131 -11.91 7.82 7.75
CA VAL A 131 -13.37 7.63 7.70
C VAL A 131 -14.03 9.00 7.72
N ALA A 132 -15.19 9.12 7.07
CA ALA A 132 -16.05 10.27 7.32
C ALA A 132 -16.99 9.98 8.49
N LYS A 133 -17.22 11.00 9.32
CA LYS A 133 -18.13 10.97 10.45
C LYS A 133 -19.12 12.12 10.33
N TRP A 134 -20.38 11.85 10.63
CA TRP A 134 -21.38 12.90 10.85
C TRP A 134 -20.99 13.78 12.06
N PRO A 135 -21.60 14.96 12.25
CA PRO A 135 -21.28 15.84 13.36
C PRO A 135 -21.49 15.21 14.75
N ASP A 136 -22.37 14.21 14.86
CA ASP A 136 -22.61 13.43 16.07
C ASP A 136 -21.54 12.35 16.34
N GLY A 137 -20.57 12.19 15.44
CA GLY A 137 -19.49 11.21 15.53
C GLY A 137 -19.81 9.86 14.88
N THR A 138 -21.03 9.66 14.38
CA THR A 138 -21.45 8.42 13.71
C THR A 138 -20.69 8.24 12.39
N ALA A 139 -20.13 7.06 12.17
CA ALA A 139 -19.43 6.74 10.92
C ALA A 139 -20.40 6.74 9.74
N VAL A 140 -19.95 7.34 8.64
CA VAL A 140 -20.72 7.45 7.41
C VAL A 140 -20.36 6.25 6.53
N MET A 141 -21.37 5.55 6.04
CA MET A 141 -21.16 4.46 5.10
C MET A 141 -20.70 5.03 3.75
N PRO A 142 -19.57 4.59 3.17
CA PRO A 142 -19.15 5.05 1.85
C PRO A 142 -20.14 4.67 0.74
N LEU A 143 -20.75 3.48 0.85
CA LEU A 143 -21.81 3.03 -0.05
C LEU A 143 -23.05 3.91 0.07
N GLY A 144 -23.50 4.46 -1.06
CA GLY A 144 -24.70 5.30 -1.14
C GLY A 144 -24.53 6.70 -0.52
N PHE A 145 -23.30 7.12 -0.23
CA PHE A 145 -23.06 8.48 0.23
C PHE A 145 -23.26 9.49 -0.91
N SER A 146 -24.10 10.52 -0.66
CA SER A 146 -24.27 11.60 -1.61
C SER A 146 -23.12 12.59 -1.50
N MET A 147 -22.44 12.87 -2.62
CA MET A 147 -21.37 13.88 -2.65
C MET A 147 -21.88 15.29 -2.29
N SER A 148 -23.18 15.56 -2.41
CA SER A 148 -23.79 16.81 -1.94
C SER A 148 -23.70 17.01 -0.43
N ASP A 149 -23.44 15.94 0.33
CA ASP A 149 -23.33 15.95 1.78
C ASP A 149 -21.88 16.01 2.28
N TYR A 150 -20.90 16.11 1.37
CA TYR A 150 -19.48 16.08 1.73
C TYR A 150 -19.09 17.17 2.75
N ASP A 151 -19.63 18.39 2.62
CA ASP A 151 -19.35 19.49 3.55
C ASP A 151 -20.01 19.31 4.94
N LYS A 152 -20.87 18.29 5.11
CA LYS A 152 -21.55 17.99 6.36
C LYS A 152 -20.82 16.94 7.20
N VAL A 153 -19.79 16.32 6.66
CA VAL A 153 -19.04 15.25 7.33
C VAL A 153 -17.63 15.72 7.68
N LYS A 154 -17.09 15.17 8.76
CA LYS A 154 -15.71 15.36 9.18
C LYS A 154 -14.90 14.13 8.82
N ILE A 155 -13.77 14.33 8.15
CA ILE A 155 -12.80 13.26 7.90
C ILE A 155 -11.88 13.11 9.13
N ASP A 156 -11.73 11.89 9.62
CA ASP A 156 -10.78 11.55 10.68
C ASP A 156 -9.90 10.36 10.26
N THR A 157 -8.68 10.31 10.78
CA THR A 157 -7.79 9.16 10.60
C THR A 157 -8.19 8.07 11.59
N VAL A 158 -8.27 6.83 11.12
CA VAL A 158 -8.60 5.64 11.95
C VAL A 158 -7.51 4.58 11.95
N ALA A 159 -6.56 4.66 11.03
CA ALA A 159 -5.37 3.82 11.02
C ALA A 159 -4.21 4.49 10.29
N TYR A 160 -2.99 4.01 10.50
CA TYR A 160 -1.80 4.48 9.80
C TYR A 160 -0.80 3.33 9.59
N ILE A 161 0.14 3.50 8.65
CA ILE A 161 1.29 2.60 8.49
C ILE A 161 2.52 3.39 8.92
N PRO A 162 3.34 2.88 9.84
CA PRO A 162 4.47 3.64 10.30
C PRO A 162 5.47 4.00 9.21
N ASN A 163 5.97 5.22 9.22
CA ASN A 163 6.96 5.67 8.25
C ASN A 163 8.24 4.83 8.28
N SER A 164 8.66 4.37 9.46
CA SER A 164 9.81 3.45 9.60
C SER A 164 9.60 2.14 8.83
N VAL A 165 8.40 1.56 8.91
CA VAL A 165 8.01 0.34 8.18
C VAL A 165 7.99 0.60 6.67
N VAL A 166 7.42 1.73 6.23
CA VAL A 166 7.38 2.15 4.83
C VAL A 166 8.79 2.28 4.25
N LEU A 167 9.70 2.94 4.97
CA LEU A 167 11.08 3.16 4.52
C LEU A 167 11.89 1.86 4.47
N GLU A 168 11.72 0.97 5.44
CA GLU A 168 12.36 -0.35 5.43
C GLU A 168 11.86 -1.21 4.27
N ALA A 169 10.53 -1.28 4.08
CA ALA A 169 9.91 -2.02 2.99
C ALA A 169 10.35 -1.49 1.63
N ARG A 170 10.41 -0.17 1.46
CA ARG A 170 10.88 0.50 0.23
C ARG A 170 12.26 0.01 -0.18
N ALA A 171 13.20 -0.07 0.75
CA ALA A 171 14.57 -0.52 0.44
C ALA A 171 14.56 -1.96 -0.09
N LYS A 172 13.81 -2.86 0.54
CA LYS A 172 13.70 -4.27 0.14
C LYS A 172 12.98 -4.42 -1.20
N ILE A 173 11.88 -3.71 -1.40
CA ILE A 173 11.11 -3.73 -2.66
C ILE A 173 11.96 -3.18 -3.82
N THR A 174 12.71 -2.11 -3.59
CA THR A 174 13.61 -1.53 -4.60
C THR A 174 14.70 -2.53 -5.01
N ALA A 175 15.27 -3.26 -4.05
CA ALA A 175 16.25 -4.31 -4.34
C ALA A 175 15.64 -5.43 -5.21
N ALA A 176 14.48 -5.98 -4.81
CA ALA A 176 13.77 -7.00 -5.59
C ALA A 176 13.41 -6.52 -7.00
N PHE A 177 12.98 -5.26 -7.13
CA PHE A 177 12.68 -4.65 -8.42
C PHE A 177 13.91 -4.57 -9.33
N ASN A 178 15.07 -4.17 -8.79
CA ASN A 178 16.32 -4.10 -9.54
C ASN A 178 16.80 -5.49 -10.02
N ASP A 179 16.43 -6.56 -9.31
CA ASP A 179 16.65 -7.95 -9.71
C ASP A 179 15.58 -8.46 -10.71
N GLY A 180 14.60 -7.62 -11.04
CA GLY A 180 13.44 -7.94 -11.86
C GLY A 180 12.51 -8.97 -11.21
N ASP A 181 12.51 -9.09 -9.89
CA ASP A 181 11.67 -10.02 -9.13
C ASP A 181 10.40 -9.31 -8.62
N PHE A 182 9.44 -9.14 -9.52
CA PHE A 182 8.20 -8.42 -9.21
C PHE A 182 7.27 -9.17 -8.25
N ASP A 183 7.26 -10.50 -8.29
CA ASP A 183 6.49 -11.30 -7.33
C ASP A 183 6.98 -11.01 -5.90
N THR A 184 8.30 -10.93 -5.71
CA THR A 184 8.88 -10.52 -4.42
C THR A 184 8.55 -9.06 -4.08
N CYS A 185 8.52 -8.13 -5.04
CA CYS A 185 8.06 -6.75 -4.77
C CYS A 185 6.67 -6.71 -4.14
N TYR A 186 5.73 -7.45 -4.73
CA TYR A 186 4.34 -7.47 -4.27
C TYR A 186 4.17 -8.20 -2.95
N LYS A 187 4.89 -9.30 -2.74
CA LYS A 187 4.91 -10.02 -1.46
C LYS A 187 5.44 -9.15 -0.32
N LEU A 188 6.58 -8.48 -0.54
CA LEU A 188 7.17 -7.58 0.46
C LEU A 188 6.23 -6.42 0.80
N PHE A 189 5.48 -5.93 -0.18
CA PHE A 189 4.48 -4.89 0.05
C PHE A 189 3.30 -5.40 0.90
N ASP A 190 2.67 -6.53 0.55
CA ASP A 190 1.57 -7.14 1.32
C ASP A 190 1.97 -7.45 2.76
N GLU A 191 3.19 -7.97 2.97
CA GLU A 191 3.70 -8.32 4.30
C GLU A 191 4.02 -7.10 5.17
N ALA A 192 4.54 -6.03 4.58
CA ALA A 192 5.04 -4.87 5.34
C ALA A 192 4.01 -3.75 5.51
N TYR A 193 3.19 -3.48 4.48
CA TYR A 193 2.20 -2.42 4.57
C TYR A 193 1.06 -2.96 5.41
N VAL A 194 1.00 -2.54 6.66
CA VAL A 194 0.04 -3.09 7.62
C VAL A 194 -0.47 -1.95 8.46
N PHE A 195 -1.78 -1.74 8.45
CA PHE A 195 -2.41 -0.62 9.13
C PHE A 195 -2.56 -0.88 10.63
N LEU A 196 -2.15 0.11 11.42
CA LEU A 196 -2.30 0.14 12.87
C LEU A 196 -3.46 1.09 13.24
N PRO A 197 -4.50 0.59 13.93
CA PRO A 197 -5.62 1.43 14.38
C PRO A 197 -5.18 2.61 15.27
N THR A 198 -5.75 3.79 15.02
CA THR A 198 -5.43 5.04 15.75
C THR A 198 -6.58 6.06 15.62
N THR A 199 -6.35 7.29 16.08
CA THR A 199 -7.18 8.45 15.73
C THR A 199 -6.33 9.52 15.06
N GLY A 200 -6.93 10.47 14.33
CA GLY A 200 -6.18 11.57 13.73
C GLY A 200 -5.42 12.41 14.75
N ALA A 201 -5.99 12.60 15.95
CA ALA A 201 -5.32 13.31 17.02
C ALA A 201 -4.07 12.55 17.51
N LYS A 202 -4.19 11.23 17.74
CA LYS A 202 -3.08 10.39 18.19
C LYS A 202 -1.97 10.29 17.13
N TRP A 203 -2.32 10.04 15.86
CA TRP A 203 -1.35 10.00 14.77
C TRP A 203 -0.59 11.31 14.60
N ARG A 204 -1.28 12.46 14.64
CA ARG A 204 -0.61 13.77 14.57
C ARG A 204 0.31 14.03 15.77
N ALA A 205 -0.03 13.52 16.96
CA ALA A 205 0.85 13.61 18.11
C ALA A 205 2.11 12.75 17.94
N LEU A 206 1.97 11.51 17.44
CA LEU A 206 3.12 10.65 17.11
C LEU A 206 4.06 11.32 16.10
N LYS A 207 3.48 11.89 15.04
CA LYS A 207 4.18 12.70 14.02
C LYS A 207 5.00 13.84 14.62
N GLN A 208 4.40 14.59 15.55
CA GLN A 208 5.07 15.71 16.20
C GLN A 208 6.24 15.26 17.08
N THR A 209 6.18 14.04 17.63
CA THR A 209 7.27 13.46 18.43
C THR A 209 8.38 12.79 17.61
N GLY A 210 8.21 12.67 16.29
CA GLY A 210 9.16 11.98 15.40
C GLY A 210 9.22 10.46 15.58
N ILE A 211 8.25 9.90 16.30
CA ILE A 211 8.04 8.44 16.40
C ILE A 211 7.41 7.93 15.10
N GLU A 212 6.58 8.78 14.49
CA GLU A 212 5.98 8.61 13.17
C GLU A 212 6.45 9.71 12.21
#